data_AF-A0A959KQC5-F1
#
_entry.id   AF-A0A959KQC5-F1
#
_cell.length_a   1.000
_cell.length_b   1.000
_cell.length_c   1.000
_cell.angle_alpha   90.00
_cell.angle_beta   90.00
_cell.angle_gamma   90.00
#
_symmetry.space_group_name_H-M   'P 1'
#
loop_
_entity.id
_entity.type
_entity.pdbx_description
1 polymer ?
#
loop_
_entity_poly.entity_id
_entity_poly.type
_entity_poly.pdbx_seq_one_letter_code
_entity_poly.pdbx_strand_id
1 'polypeptide(L)' 'FVRTSPDHGTAFDIAGKNLADPSSFRKALFLGIDIARNRRMFSEMHENVLVKHERLPENEEDEGPLDAGQ' A
#
# COMPACT_ATOMS: atom_id res chain seq x y z
N PHE A 1 9.60 9.93 8.08
CA PHE A 1 10.01 8.73 8.82
C PHE A 1 8.82 8.17 9.61
N VAL A 2 8.89 6.94 10.12
CA VAL A 2 7.83 6.30 10.92
C VAL A 2 8.19 6.40 12.40
N ARG A 3 7.21 6.71 13.25
CA ARG A 3 7.38 6.75 14.72
C ARG A 3 6.13 6.22 15.40
N THR A 4 6.34 5.37 16.39
CA THR A 4 5.31 4.80 17.28
C THR A 4 5.73 5.01 18.74
N SER A 5 4.82 4.78 19.68
CA SER A 5 5.13 4.81 21.12
C SER A 5 4.24 3.85 21.91
N PRO A 6 4.70 3.38 23.07
CA PRO A 6 3.83 2.70 24.04
C PRO A 6 2.67 3.60 24.48
N ASP A 7 1.62 2.99 25.02
CA ASP A 7 0.40 3.65 25.51
C ASP A 7 0.47 4.06 26.99
N HIS A 8 1.62 3.89 27.63
CA HIS A 8 1.83 4.20 29.05
C HIS A 8 2.99 5.19 29.25
N GLY A 9 3.01 5.81 30.44
CA GLY A 9 4.09 6.71 30.87
C GLY A 9 5.31 5.97 31.42
N THR A 10 6.11 6.66 32.24
CA THR A 10 7.38 6.15 32.79
C THR A 10 7.21 5.11 33.90
N ALA A 11 6.09 5.13 34.62
CA ALA A 11 5.77 4.22 35.70
C ALA A 11 6.93 4.05 36.73
N PHE A 12 7.44 5.17 37.26
CA PHE A 12 8.59 5.18 38.19
C PHE A 12 8.41 4.26 39.40
N ASP A 13 7.19 4.10 39.90
CA ASP A 13 6.88 3.26 41.06
C ASP A 13 7.20 1.77 40.85
N ILE A 14 7.30 1.31 39.60
CA ILE A 14 7.61 -0.10 39.27
C ILE A 14 8.97 -0.28 38.62
N ALA A 15 9.75 0.79 38.45
CA ALA A 15 11.09 0.72 37.87
C ALA A 15 12.00 -0.18 38.72
N GLY A 16 12.72 -1.10 38.07
CA GLY A 16 13.61 -2.06 38.75
C GLY A 16 12.90 -3.19 39.50
N LYS A 17 11.57 -3.25 39.52
CA LYS A 17 10.79 -4.29 40.25
C LYS A 17 10.41 -5.49 39.39
N ASN A 18 10.73 -5.47 38.09
CA ASN A 18 10.34 -6.50 37.12
C ASN A 18 8.80 -6.74 37.04
N LEU A 19 8.02 -5.67 37.20
CA LEU A 19 6.54 -5.70 37.20
C LEU A 19 5.91 -5.06 35.95
N ALA A 20 6.71 -4.48 35.06
CA ALA A 20 6.19 -3.80 33.87
C ALA A 20 5.64 -4.81 32.85
N ASP A 21 4.47 -4.52 32.28
CA ASP A 21 3.96 -5.26 31.12
C ASP A 21 4.55 -4.67 29.82
N PRO A 22 5.37 -5.42 29.05
CA PRO A 22 5.98 -4.92 27.82
C PRO A 22 5.04 -4.94 26.61
N SER A 23 3.77 -5.31 26.76
CA SER A 23 2.87 -5.58 25.64
C SER A 23 2.63 -4.38 24.72
N SER A 24 2.44 -3.17 25.25
CA SER A 24 2.22 -1.99 24.40
C SER A 24 3.51 -1.50 23.74
N PHE A 25 4.67 -1.64 24.39
CA PHE A 25 5.96 -1.40 23.75
C PHE A 25 6.20 -2.35 22.57
N ARG A 26 5.94 -3.66 22.74
CA ARG A 26 6.04 -4.64 21.65
C ARG A 26 5.11 -4.29 20.48
N LYS A 27 3.85 -3.93 20.78
CA LYS A 27 2.89 -3.49 19.75
C LYS A 27 3.40 -2.26 19.00
N ALA A 28 3.88 -1.25 19.72
CA ALA A 28 4.43 -0.04 19.11
C ALA A 28 5.62 -0.36 18.19
N LEU A 29 6.54 -1.22 18.61
CA LEU A 29 7.69 -1.65 17.83
C LEU A 29 7.26 -2.33 16.52
N PHE A 30 6.41 -3.36 16.60
CA PHE A 30 5.98 -4.10 15.42
C PHE A 30 5.12 -3.26 14.49
N LEU A 31 4.24 -2.41 15.03
CA LEU A 31 3.48 -1.45 14.23
C LEU A 31 4.38 -0.52 13.43
N GLY A 32 5.50 -0.06 14.02
CA GLY A 32 6.48 0.77 13.32
C GLY A 32 7.10 0.04 12.11
N ILE A 33 7.43 -1.24 12.29
CA ILE A 33 7.97 -2.11 11.23
C ILE A 33 6.91 -2.31 10.13
N ASP A 34 5.67 -2.62 10.51
CA ASP A 34 4.58 -2.89 9.58
C ASP A 34 4.27 -1.66 8.72
N ILE A 35 4.16 -0.47 9.34
CA ILE A 35 3.93 0.78 8.60
C ILE A 35 5.07 1.04 7.62
N ALA A 36 6.33 0.85 8.04
CA ALA A 36 7.48 1.07 7.17
C ALA A 36 7.46 0.15 5.94
N ARG A 37 7.18 -1.14 6.15
CA ARG A 37 7.06 -2.13 5.07
C ARG A 37 5.88 -1.84 4.15
N ASN A 38 4.72 -1.53 4.71
CA ASN A 38 3.52 -1.25 3.94
C ASN A 38 3.69 -0.02 3.05
N ARG A 39 4.35 1.05 3.54
CA ARG A 39 4.65 2.22 2.72
C ARG A 39 5.56 1.88 1.55
N ARG A 40 6.59 1.04 1.78
CA ARG A 40 7.49 0.57 0.73
C ARG A 40 6.75 -0.26 -0.32
N MET A 41 5.99 -1.27 0.11
CA MET A 41 5.21 -2.12 -0.80
C MET A 41 4.19 -1.31 -1.60
N PHE A 42 3.50 -0.36 -0.97
CA PHE A 42 2.57 0.53 -1.65
C PHE A 42 3.27 1.32 -2.77
N SER A 43 4.43 1.92 -2.49
CA SER A 43 5.21 2.61 -3.53
C SER A 43 5.60 1.66 -4.67
N GLU A 44 6.18 0.49 -4.35
CA GLU A 44 6.59 -0.51 -5.35
C GLU A 44 5.42 -0.98 -6.24
N MET A 45 4.24 -1.23 -5.66
CA MET A 45 3.04 -1.65 -6.39
C MET A 45 2.46 -0.57 -7.31
N HIS A 46 2.68 0.71 -6.98
CA HIS A 46 2.10 1.85 -7.69
C HIS A 46 3.04 2.47 -8.75
N GLU A 47 4.26 1.95 -8.93
CA GLU A 47 5.21 2.46 -9.93
C GLU A 47 4.71 2.31 -11.37
N ASN A 48 3.99 1.23 -11.68
CA ASN A 48 3.54 0.90 -13.05
C ASN A 48 2.05 0.57 -13.10
N VAL A 49 1.22 1.54 -12.69
CA VAL A 49 -0.23 1.38 -12.76
C VAL A 49 -0.71 1.29 -14.22
N LEU A 50 -1.69 0.41 -14.47
CA LEU A 50 -2.34 0.30 -15.77
C LEU A 50 -3.04 1.61 -16.13
N VAL A 51 -2.69 2.17 -17.27
CA VAL A 51 -3.37 3.33 -17.83
C VAL A 51 -4.69 2.87 -18.42
N LYS A 52 -5.79 3.56 -18.09
CA LYS A 52 -7.09 3.31 -18.70
C LYS A 52 -7.00 3.67 -20.18
N HIS A 53 -7.08 2.67 -21.05
CA HIS A 53 -7.19 2.91 -22.49
C HIS A 53 -8.65 3.19 -22.83
N GLU A 54 -8.91 4.31 -23.51
CA GLU A 54 -10.21 4.55 -24.14
C GLU A 54 -10.37 3.57 -25.30
N ARG A 55 -11.51 2.87 -25.36
CA ARG A 55 -11.82 2.05 -26.53
C ARG A 55 -11.89 2.97 -27.74
N LEU A 56 -11.02 2.73 -28.72
CA LEU A 56 -11.12 3.36 -30.02
C LEU A 56 -12.53 3.07 -30.58
N PRO A 57 -13.18 4.05 -31.24
CA PRO A 57 -14.46 3.81 -31.88
C PRO A 57 -14.31 2.67 -32.89
N GLU A 58 -15.24 1.72 -32.88
CA GLU A 58 -15.37 0.74 -33.95
C GLU A 58 -15.72 1.54 -35.21
N ASN A 59 -14.77 1.66 -36.14
CA ASN A 59 -15.05 2.28 -37.43
C ASN A 59 -15.99 1.33 -38.19
N GLU A 60 -17.26 1.72 -38.33
CA GLU A 60 -18.15 1.21 -39.36
C GLU A 60 -17.58 1.66 -40.71
N GLU A 61 -16.82 0.80 -41.40
CA GLU A 61 -16.54 0.87 -42.85
C GLU A 61 -15.62 -0.31 -43.20
N ASP A 62 -16.20 -1.52 -43.24
CA ASP A 62 -15.68 -2.60 -44.10
C ASP A 62 -16.59 -2.68 -45.33
N GLU A 63 -16.65 -1.59 -46.09
CA GLU A 63 -17.08 -1.64 -47.49
C GLU A 63 -15.89 -2.19 -48.28
N GLY A 64 -15.70 -3.52 -48.19
CA GLY A 64 -14.75 -4.25 -49.02
C GLY A 64 -15.01 -3.93 -50.50
N PRO A 65 -13.97 -3.95 -51.36
CA PRO A 65 -14.11 -3.48 -52.72
C PRO A 65 -15.23 -4.24 -53.43
N LEU A 66 -16.27 -3.52 -53.84
CA LEU A 66 -17.29 -4.04 -54.74
C LEU A 66 -16.59 -4.37 -56.06
N ASP A 67 -16.35 -5.66 -56.30
CA ASP A 67 -15.81 -6.15 -57.56
C ASP A 67 -16.86 -5.98 -58.65
N ALA A 68 -16.79 -4.81 -59.30
CA ALA A 68 -17.58 -4.48 -60.47
C ALA A 68 -16.92 -5.08 -61.72
N GLY A 69 -17.33 -6.30 -62.05
CA GLY A 69 -17.44 -6.80 -63.42
C GLY A 69 -16.16 -7.09 -64.21
N GLN A 70 -15.96 -8.37 -64.51
CA GLN A 70 -16.09 -8.95 -65.87
C GLN A 70 -16.13 -10.48 -65.81
#